data_AF-A0A438G8K3-F1
#
_entry.id   AF-A0A438G8K3-F1
#
_cell.length_a   1.000
_cell.length_b   1.000
_cell.length_c   1.000
_cell.angle_alpha   90.00
_cell.angle_beta   90.00
_cell.angle_gamma   90.00
#
_symmetry.space_group_name_H-M   'P 1'
#
loop_
_entity.id
_entity.type
_entity.pdbx_description
1 polymer ?
#
loop_
_entity_poly.entity_id
_entity_poly.type
_entity_poly.pdbx_seq_one_letter_code
_entity_poly.pdbx_strand_id
1 'polypeptide(L)'
;MEGEMMRHPVDSLAWKNFDNVHPSFALEPRNVRLGLASDGFNPFGNMSISYSMWPVVLIPYNLPPWMCMKQTFFMLSLLIPGPTALGMTLTYTYNH
;
A
#
# COMPACT_ATOMS: atom_id res chain seq x y z
N MET A 1 13.60 -25.34 11.23
CA MET A 1 12.48 -24.57 10.66
C MET A 1 12.98 -23.14 10.53
N GLU A 2 13.65 -22.84 9.41
CA GLU A 2 14.09 -21.46 9.15
C GLU A 2 12.83 -20.63 8.91
N GLY A 3 12.66 -19.56 9.70
CA GLY A 3 11.62 -18.58 9.43
C GLY A 3 11.87 -18.01 8.04
N GLU A 4 10.96 -18.28 7.10
CA GLU A 4 11.02 -17.74 5.76
C GLU A 4 11.03 -16.21 5.85
N MET A 5 12.22 -15.63 5.69
CA MET A 5 12.38 -14.18 5.69
C MET A 5 11.69 -13.62 4.45
N MET A 6 10.61 -12.86 4.62
CA MET A 6 9.95 -12.18 3.50
C MET A 6 10.91 -11.16 2.88
N ARG A 7 11.42 -11.48 1.69
CA ARG A 7 12.31 -10.60 0.92
C ARG A 7 11.53 -9.75 -0.07
N HIS A 8 10.34 -10.21 -0.43
CA HIS A 8 9.45 -9.58 -1.38
C HIS A 8 8.00 -9.64 -0.87
N PRO A 9 7.14 -8.62 -1.12
CA PRO A 9 5.72 -8.66 -0.72
C PRO A 9 4.95 -9.90 -1.24
N VAL A 10 5.38 -10.45 -2.37
CA VAL A 10 4.83 -11.71 -2.94
C VAL A 10 5.15 -12.95 -2.12
N ASP A 11 6.17 -12.90 -1.25
CA ASP A 11 6.53 -14.02 -0.38
C ASP A 11 5.54 -14.15 0.80
N SER A 12 4.61 -13.20 0.94
CA SER A 12 3.63 -13.22 2.02
C SER A 12 2.69 -14.41 1.94
N LEU A 13 2.23 -14.84 3.12
CA LEU A 13 1.30 -15.95 3.25
C LEU A 13 0.00 -15.73 2.45
N ALA A 14 -0.42 -14.47 2.29
CA ALA A 14 -1.59 -14.12 1.48
C ALA A 14 -1.42 -14.53 0.01
N TRP A 15 -0.27 -14.19 -0.59
CA TRP A 15 0.03 -14.58 -1.97
C TRP A 15 0.28 -16.08 -2.12
N LYS A 16 0.94 -16.73 -1.15
CA LYS A 16 1.08 -18.19 -1.13
C LYS A 16 -0.28 -18.89 -1.11
N ASN A 17 -1.20 -18.41 -0.28
CA ASN A 17 -2.57 -18.95 -0.22
C ASN A 17 -3.33 -18.69 -1.52
N PHE A 18 -3.20 -17.50 -2.12
CA PHE A 18 -3.80 -17.18 -3.41
C PHE A 18 -3.30 -18.11 -4.52
N ASP A 19 -2.00 -18.36 -4.59
CA ASP A 19 -1.39 -19.24 -5.59
C ASP A 19 -1.86 -20.70 -5.42
N ASN A 20 -2.10 -21.15 -4.18
CA ASN A 20 -2.68 -22.48 -3.92
C ASN A 20 -4.14 -22.60 -4.40
N VAL A 21 -4.94 -21.54 -4.27
CA VAL A 21 -6.33 -21.52 -4.76
C VAL A 21 -6.39 -21.34 -6.28
N HIS A 22 -5.42 -20.62 -6.85
CA HIS A 22 -5.37 -20.26 -8.27
C HIS A 22 -4.06 -20.70 -8.94
N PRO A 23 -3.80 -22.01 -9.07
CA PRO A 23 -2.53 -22.52 -9.59
C PRO A 23 -2.30 -22.13 -11.06
N SER A 24 -3.35 -22.03 -11.87
CA SER A 24 -3.25 -21.55 -13.26
C SER A 24 -2.81 -20.09 -13.33
N PHE A 25 -3.17 -19.27 -12.33
CA PHE A 25 -2.71 -17.89 -12.25
C PHE A 25 -1.22 -17.83 -11.95
N ALA A 26 -0.78 -18.61 -10.95
CA ALA A 26 0.63 -18.65 -10.54
C ALA A 26 1.57 -19.18 -11.63
N LEU A 27 1.08 -20.11 -12.47
CA LEU A 27 1.84 -20.71 -13.56
C LEU A 27 2.02 -19.80 -14.79
N GLU A 28 1.15 -18.80 -14.98
CA GLU A 28 1.20 -17.92 -16.15
C GLU A 28 2.08 -16.69 -15.85
N PRO A 29 3.28 -16.57 -16.46
CA PRO A 29 4.23 -15.50 -16.14
C PRO A 29 3.73 -14.10 -16.52
N ARG A 30 2.75 -14.00 -17.42
CA ARG A 30 2.15 -12.73 -17.84
C ARG A 30 1.17 -12.15 -16.82
N ASN A 31 0.80 -12.91 -15.79
CA ASN A 31 -0.10 -12.43 -14.76
C ASN A 31 0.60 -11.43 -13.84
N VAL A 32 -0.07 -10.30 -13.64
CA VAL A 32 0.47 -9.18 -12.88
C VAL A 32 -0.01 -9.26 -11.44
N ARG A 33 0.92 -9.06 -10.50
CA ARG A 33 0.65 -8.90 -9.07
C ARG A 33 0.88 -7.43 -8.71
N LEU A 34 -0.16 -6.77 -8.22
CA LEU A 34 -0.12 -5.36 -7.87
C LEU A 34 -0.39 -5.17 -6.38
N GLY A 35 0.42 -4.32 -5.75
CA GLY A 35 0.13 -3.72 -4.46
C GLY A 35 -0.69 -2.45 -4.65
N LEU A 36 -1.64 -2.24 -3.74
CA LEU A 36 -2.43 -1.02 -3.63
C LEU A 36 -2.14 -0.38 -2.27
N ALA A 37 -1.79 0.90 -2.27
CA ALA A 37 -1.60 1.68 -1.06
C ALA A 37 -2.29 3.03 -1.18
N SER A 38 -2.87 3.51 -0.09
CA SER A 38 -3.37 4.88 0.00
C SER A 38 -2.96 5.49 1.32
N ASP A 39 -2.51 6.75 1.28
CA ASP A 39 -2.21 7.55 2.47
C ASP A 39 -3.03 8.84 2.39
N GLY A 40 -3.42 9.39 3.54
CA GLY A 40 -4.19 10.62 3.61
C GLY A 40 -3.24 11.81 3.69
N PHE A 41 -3.15 12.62 2.63
CA PHE A 41 -2.36 13.85 2.63
C PHE A 41 -3.25 15.10 2.61
N ASN A 42 -2.86 16.13 3.36
CA ASN A 42 -3.50 17.44 3.34
C ASN A 42 -2.71 18.41 2.45
N PRO A 43 -3.18 18.75 1.23
CA PRO A 43 -2.46 19.62 0.30
C PRO A 43 -2.32 21.07 0.79
N PHE A 44 -3.11 21.51 1.78
CA PHE A 44 -3.12 22.88 2.29
C PHE A 44 -2.35 23.06 3.61
N GLY A 45 -1.73 21.99 4.13
CA GLY A 45 -0.99 22.00 5.40
C GLY A 45 -1.87 22.31 6.63
N ASN A 46 -1.22 22.61 7.76
CA ASN A 46 -1.86 22.90 9.06
C ASN A 46 -2.89 24.04 9.05
N MET A 47 -3.00 24.83 7.98
CA MET A 47 -3.90 25.98 7.90
C MET A 47 -5.34 25.60 7.51
N SER A 48 -5.57 24.39 6.98
CA SER A 48 -6.90 23.92 6.60
C SER A 48 -7.02 22.44 6.90
N ILE A 49 -7.51 22.09 8.09
CA ILE A 49 -7.97 20.72 8.41
C ILE A 49 -9.19 20.31 7.58
N SER A 50 -9.82 21.25 6.85
CA SER A 50 -11.11 21.10 6.17
C SER A 50 -11.17 20.04 5.07
N TYR A 51 -10.04 19.59 4.53
CA TYR A 51 -9.99 18.75 3.33
C TYR A 51 -8.81 17.76 3.37
N SER A 52 -9.04 16.50 2.99
CA SER A 52 -7.99 15.50 2.78
C SER A 52 -8.00 15.01 1.34
N MET A 53 -6.84 14.57 0.83
CA MET A 53 -6.74 13.85 -0.43
C MET A 53 -6.01 12.54 -0.19
N TRP A 54 -6.58 11.46 -0.70
CA TRP A 54 -6.01 10.13 -0.60
C TRP A 54 -5.46 9.72 -1.98
N PRO A 55 -4.15 9.90 -2.24
CA PRO A 55 -3.49 9.25 -3.37
C PRO A 55 -3.61 7.73 -3.26
N VAL A 56 -4.10 7.10 -4.32
CA VAL A 56 -4.06 5.64 -4.50
C VAL A 56 -2.89 5.31 -5.42
N VAL A 57 -1.90 4.65 -4.85
CA VAL A 57 -0.66 4.25 -5.51
C VAL A 57 -0.69 2.75 -5.81
N LEU A 58 -0.36 2.42 -7.05
CA LEU A 58 -0.14 1.06 -7.52
C LEU A 58 1.35 0.73 -7.55
N ILE A 59 1.68 -0.47 -7.08
CA ILE A 59 3.06 -0.97 -6.99
C ILE A 59 3.15 -2.32 -7.73
N PRO A 60 3.97 -2.46 -8.77
CA PRO A 60 4.14 -3.73 -9.47
C PRO A 60 5.05 -4.69 -8.69
N TYR A 61 4.44 -5.71 -8.08
CA TYR A 61 5.13 -6.76 -7.32
C TYR A 61 5.71 -7.87 -8.19
N ASN A 62 5.65 -7.78 -9.52
CA ASN A 62 6.44 -8.64 -10.40
C ASN A 62 7.90 -8.19 -10.52
N LEU A 63 8.22 -6.96 -10.10
CA LEU A 63 9.57 -6.43 -10.16
C LEU A 63 10.44 -7.02 -9.04
N PRO A 64 11.76 -7.11 -9.24
CA PRO A 64 12.65 -7.60 -8.20
C PRO A 64 12.62 -6.71 -6.93
N PRO A 65 12.96 -7.25 -5.74
CA PRO A 65 12.84 -6.55 -4.45
C PRO A 65 13.49 -5.17 -4.38
N TRP A 66 14.65 -5.01 -5.03
CA TRP A 66 15.39 -3.74 -5.05
C TRP A 66 14.75 -2.68 -5.97
N MET A 67 13.74 -3.06 -6.75
CA MET A 67 13.07 -2.21 -7.73
C MET A 67 11.61 -1.94 -7.35
N CYS A 68 10.87 -2.95 -6.86
CA CYS A 68 9.46 -2.82 -6.55
C CYS A 68 9.15 -1.76 -5.47
N MET A 69 10.09 -1.49 -4.56
CA MET A 69 9.94 -0.48 -3.51
C MET A 69 10.51 0.91 -3.87
N LYS A 70 11.05 1.09 -5.09
CA LYS A 70 11.55 2.39 -5.53
C LYS A 70 10.40 3.26 -6.02
N GLN A 71 10.35 4.50 -5.54
CA GLN A 71 9.29 5.47 -5.86
C GLN A 71 9.08 5.68 -7.38
N THR A 72 10.12 5.56 -8.19
CA THR A 72 10.02 5.66 -9.66
C THR A 72 9.12 4.60 -10.31
N PHE A 73 8.83 3.50 -9.61
CA PHE A 73 7.94 2.43 -10.08
C PHE A 73 6.55 2.50 -9.42
N PHE A 74 6.31 3.50 -8.57
CA PHE A 74 5.00 3.76 -8.01
C PHE A 74 4.17 4.51 -9.04
N MET A 75 2.98 4.00 -9.34
CA MET A 75 2.06 4.63 -10.27
C MET A 75 0.91 5.26 -9.48
N LEU A 76 0.77 6.59 -9.55
CA LEU A 76 -0.41 7.26 -9.04
C LEU A 76 -1.59 6.93 -9.96
N SER A 77 -2.60 6.25 -9.43
CA SER A 77 -3.75 5.76 -10.20
C SER A 77 -5.00 6.62 -10.00
N LEU A 78 -5.20 7.13 -8.78
CA LEU A 78 -6.39 7.88 -8.40
C LEU A 78 -6.05 8.86 -7.28
N LEU A 79 -6.74 10.00 -7.26
CA LEU A 79 -6.79 10.92 -6.13
C LEU A 79 -8.23 10.95 -5.63
N ILE A 80 -8.45 10.46 -4.40
CA ILE A 80 -9.78 10.45 -3.79
C ILE A 80 -9.88 11.65 -2.85
N PRO A 81 -10.78 12.61 -3.10
CA PRO A 81 -11.14 13.63 -2.13
C PRO A 81 -11.71 12.95 -0.88
N GLY A 82 -11.09 13.18 0.27
CA GLY A 82 -11.56 12.71 1.57
C GLY A 82 -12.19 13.84 2.38
N PRO A 83 -13.07 13.51 3.34
CA PRO A 83 -13.55 14.48 4.32
C PRO A 83 -12.38 15.03 5.15
N THR A 84 -12.62 16.16 5.81
CA THR A 84 -11.75 16.89 6.76
C THR A 84 -10.67 16.01 7.41
N ALA A 85 -9.40 16.39 7.25
CA ALA A 85 -8.26 15.73 7.86
C ALA A 85 -8.41 15.80 9.40
N LEU A 86 -8.74 14.67 10.04
CA LEU A 86 -8.71 14.51 11.49
C LEU A 86 -7.25 14.45 11.97
N GLY A 87 -6.55 15.58 11.85
CA GLY A 87 -5.12 15.69 12.15
C GLY A 87 -4.76 15.69 13.64
N MET A 88 -5.71 15.79 14.57
CA MET A 88 -5.42 15.81 16.01
C MET A 88 -6.61 15.30 16.83
N THR A 89 -6.60 14.04 17.28
CA THR A 89 -7.20 13.59 18.55
C THR A 89 -6.76 12.15 18.82
N LEU A 90 -5.52 11.98 19.29
CA LEU A 90 -5.13 10.87 20.16
C LEU A 90 -4.32 11.34 21.39
N THR A 91 -4.17 12.65 21.60
CA THR A 91 -3.35 13.23 22.69
C THR A 91 -4.14 14.01 23.75
N TYR A 92 -5.45 13.80 23.85
CA TYR A 92 -6.21 14.21 25.04
C TYR A 92 -7.04 13.04 25.55
N THR A 93 -6.38 12.12 26.27
CA THR A 93 -6.85 11.53 27.53
C THR A 93 -5.85 10.44 27.95
N TYR A 94 -4.70 10.85 28.48
CA TYR A 94 -4.14 10.10 29.62
C TYR A 94 -4.41 10.95 30.84
N ASN A 95 -5.32 10.44 31.67
CA ASN A 95 -5.83 11.07 32.88
C ASN A 95 -4.69 11.37 33.86
N HIS A 96 -4.72 12.56 34.43
CA HIS A 96 -4.42 12.73 35.85
C HIS A 96 -5.22 13.91 36.43
#